data_AF-A0A926G3B2-F1
#
_entry.id   AF-A0A926G3B2-F1
#
_cell.length_a   1.000
_cell.length_b   1.000
_cell.length_c   1.000
_cell.angle_alpha   90.00
_cell.angle_beta   90.00
_cell.angle_gamma   90.00
#
_symmetry.space_group_name_H-M   'P 1'
#
loop_
_entity.id
_entity.type
_entity.pdbx_description
1 polymer ?
#
loop_
_entity_poly.entity_id
_entity_poly.type
_entity_poly.pdbx_seq_one_letter_code
_entity_poly.pdbx_strand_id
1 'polypeptide(L)'
;MTRPLLEGLKKFQEYLFEVGLARSVLALPAPRMLALSAPSGEGAEIPNIFSRLILEEEIEHVARDLFVSGHYSFAVQEAYKAVDKFISDKVGPLSVSGTQLMEVAFSPNAPILSWSGRVTQSEIDEQKGYQRLYSGAMLGIRNPVTHEFNWVEEPDVALELIVFAQHLLRKAKRASKIQLQAAVAKSIP
;
A
#
# COMPACT_ATOMS: atom_id res chain seq x y z
N MET A 1 9.56 1.52 49.46
CA MET A 1 8.94 2.87 49.48
C MET A 1 8.20 3.24 48.16
N THR A 2 7.88 2.30 47.27
CA THR A 2 7.35 2.60 45.91
C THR A 2 5.87 2.26 45.68
N ARG A 3 5.23 1.51 46.59
CA ARG A 3 3.79 1.19 46.49
C ARG A 3 2.82 2.38 46.61
N PRO A 4 3.02 3.36 47.53
CA PRO A 4 2.03 4.44 47.70
C PRO A 4 1.99 5.41 46.50
N LEU A 5 3.10 5.53 45.77
CA LEU A 5 3.22 6.39 44.60
C LEU A 5 2.47 5.80 43.39
N LEU A 6 2.52 4.47 43.25
CA LEU A 6 1.78 3.74 42.22
C LEU A 6 0.26 3.73 42.46
N GLU A 7 -0.17 3.60 43.72
CA GLU A 7 -1.58 3.72 44.08
C GLU A 7 -2.11 5.15 43.89
N GLY A 8 -1.30 6.16 44.18
CA GLY A 8 -1.63 7.56 43.90
C GLY A 8 -1.83 7.82 42.40
N LEU A 9 -0.96 7.26 41.57
CA LEU A 9 -1.05 7.36 40.11
C LEU A 9 -2.30 6.67 39.55
N LYS A 10 -2.64 5.49 40.09
CA LYS A 10 -3.82 4.74 39.65
C LYS A 10 -5.12 5.48 39.97
N LYS A 11 -5.24 6.03 41.20
CA LYS A 11 -6.41 6.83 41.60
C LYS A 11 -6.54 8.12 40.79
N PHE A 12 -5.43 8.74 40.44
CA PHE A 12 -5.43 9.93 39.60
C PHE A 12 -5.89 9.61 38.16
N GLN A 13 -5.46 8.47 37.61
CA GLN A 13 -5.88 8.01 36.29
C GLN A 13 -7.37 7.66 36.25
N GLU A 14 -7.90 7.01 37.30
CA GLU A 14 -9.33 6.72 37.47
C GLU A 14 -10.15 8.02 37.56
N TYR A 15 -9.67 9.02 38.31
CA TYR A 15 -10.30 10.33 38.41
C TYR A 15 -10.35 11.09 37.07
N LEU A 16 -9.28 11.05 36.27
CA LEU A 16 -9.26 11.67 34.94
C LEU A 16 -10.25 11.01 33.96
N PHE A 17 -10.49 9.71 34.12
CA PHE A 17 -11.51 8.98 33.38
C PHE A 17 -12.93 9.37 33.80
N GLU A 18 -13.19 9.48 35.11
CA GLU A 18 -14.50 9.90 35.62
C GLU A 18 -14.88 11.33 35.22
N VAL A 19 -13.91 12.25 35.12
CA VAL A 19 -14.16 13.65 34.75
C VAL A 19 -14.28 13.85 33.22
N GLY A 20 -14.16 12.78 32.42
CA GLY A 20 -14.37 12.84 30.96
C GLY A 20 -13.28 13.62 30.19
N LEU A 21 -12.16 13.95 30.84
CA LEU A 21 -11.04 14.73 30.29
C LEU A 21 -10.09 13.89 29.41
N ALA A 22 -10.24 12.56 29.38
CA ALA A 22 -9.27 11.65 28.77
C ALA A 22 -9.24 11.65 27.22
N ARG A 23 -10.04 12.48 26.53
CA ARG A 23 -10.15 12.43 25.07
C ARG A 23 -9.49 13.56 24.28
N SER A 24 -8.86 14.57 24.90
CA SER A 24 -8.35 15.69 24.09
C SER A 24 -7.02 16.34 24.47
N VAL A 25 -6.45 16.21 25.67
CA VAL A 25 -5.18 16.89 25.97
C VAL A 25 -4.36 16.09 26.97
N LEU A 26 -3.23 15.52 26.51
CA LEU A 26 -2.03 15.03 27.21
C LEU A 26 -1.52 13.72 26.59
N ALA A 27 -1.06 13.79 25.35
CA ALA A 27 -0.16 12.77 24.81
C ALA A 27 1.24 12.98 25.38
N LEU A 28 1.51 12.43 26.57
CA LEU A 28 2.88 12.12 26.96
C LEU A 28 3.27 10.81 26.27
N PRO A 29 4.44 10.71 25.62
CA PRO A 29 4.88 9.45 25.04
C PRO A 29 5.14 8.47 26.19
N ALA A 30 4.23 7.52 26.40
CA ALA A 30 4.42 6.47 27.38
C ALA A 30 5.63 5.62 26.98
N PRO A 31 6.54 5.28 27.91
CA PRO A 31 7.61 4.32 27.67
C PRO A 31 7.00 3.00 27.19
N ARG A 32 7.47 2.51 26.04
CA ARG A 32 6.98 1.34 25.28
C ARG A 32 7.13 -0.03 25.99
N MET A 33 7.12 -0.08 27.33
CA MET A 33 7.58 -1.24 28.11
C MET A 33 6.66 -1.68 29.25
N LEU A 34 5.39 -1.27 29.28
CA LEU A 34 4.42 -1.79 30.26
C LEU A 34 3.06 -2.08 29.63
N ALA A 35 2.85 -3.37 29.36
CA ALA A 35 1.57 -4.06 29.27
C ALA A 35 0.52 -3.46 28.31
N LEU A 36 0.64 -3.81 27.03
CA LEU A 36 -0.53 -4.28 26.30
C LEU A 36 -0.50 -5.80 26.39
N SER A 37 -1.57 -6.40 26.91
CA SER A 37 -1.81 -7.82 26.78
C SER A 37 -1.45 -8.22 25.35
N ALA A 38 -0.53 -9.18 25.19
CA ALA A 38 -0.41 -9.86 23.89
C ALA A 38 -1.84 -10.23 23.48
N PRO A 39 -2.32 -9.89 22.27
CA PRO A 39 -3.69 -10.22 21.90
C PRO A 39 -3.79 -11.74 21.70
N SER A 40 -3.92 -12.48 22.79
CA SER A 40 -4.29 -13.89 22.78
C SER A 40 -5.76 -13.96 22.38
N GLY A 41 -6.00 -14.27 21.11
CA GLY A 41 -7.32 -14.47 20.48
C GLY A 41 -7.60 -13.44 19.38
N GLU A 42 -7.50 -13.86 18.11
CA GLU A 42 -7.86 -13.16 16.85
C GLU A 42 -7.13 -11.83 16.55
N GLY A 43 -7.03 -10.89 17.49
CA GLY A 43 -6.43 -9.57 17.29
C GLY A 43 -4.91 -9.55 17.06
N ALA A 44 -4.18 -10.59 17.50
CA ALA A 44 -2.75 -10.75 17.18
C ALA A 44 -2.53 -11.53 15.88
N GLU A 45 -3.53 -12.31 15.45
CA GLU A 45 -3.41 -13.13 14.25
C GLU A 45 -3.39 -12.25 13.01
N ILE A 46 -4.26 -11.23 12.92
CA ILE A 46 -4.36 -10.38 11.74
C ILE A 46 -3.06 -9.57 11.49
N PRO A 47 -2.45 -8.89 12.49
CA PRO A 47 -1.13 -8.29 12.33
C PRO A 47 -0.03 -9.29 11.94
N ASN A 48 -0.09 -10.51 12.48
CA ASN A 48 0.86 -11.58 12.16
C ASN A 48 0.69 -12.03 10.70
N ILE A 49 -0.54 -12.23 10.23
CA ILE A 49 -0.86 -12.57 8.84
C ILE A 49 -0.36 -11.48 7.90
N PHE A 50 -0.60 -10.19 8.21
CA PHE A 50 -0.09 -9.08 7.41
C PHE A 50 1.42 -9.20 7.22
N SER A 51 2.19 -9.37 8.31
CA SER A 51 3.65 -9.47 8.24
C SER A 51 4.18 -10.69 7.46
N ARG A 52 3.37 -11.75 7.36
CA ARG A 52 3.73 -12.96 6.59
C ARG A 52 3.39 -12.85 5.11
N LEU A 53 2.34 -12.09 4.78
CA LEU A 53 1.86 -11.95 3.40
C LEU A 53 2.51 -10.77 2.69
N ILE A 54 2.76 -9.66 3.39
CA ILE A 54 3.32 -8.44 2.81
C ILE A 54 4.84 -8.46 2.97
N LEU A 55 5.52 -8.68 1.85
CA LEU A 55 6.96 -8.91 1.72
C LEU A 55 7.67 -7.81 0.92
N GLU A 56 6.96 -7.01 0.13
CA GLU A 56 7.56 -5.88 -0.57
C GLU A 56 7.71 -4.70 0.40
N GLU A 57 8.95 -4.30 0.67
CA GLU A 57 9.30 -3.27 1.66
C GLU A 57 8.56 -1.94 1.45
N GLU A 58 8.37 -1.52 0.20
CA GLU A 58 7.68 -0.27 -0.12
C GLU A 58 6.19 -0.29 0.25
N ILE A 59 5.57 -1.47 0.28
CA ILE A 59 4.17 -1.64 0.71
C ILE A 59 4.11 -1.81 2.22
N GLU A 60 4.99 -2.64 2.78
CA GLU A 60 5.07 -2.87 4.23
C GLU A 60 5.29 -1.55 4.98
N HIS A 61 6.26 -0.75 4.53
CA HIS A 61 6.67 0.48 5.19
C HIS A 61 5.55 1.51 5.32
N VAL A 62 4.67 1.59 4.31
CA VAL A 62 3.62 2.60 4.25
C VAL A 62 2.29 2.11 4.83
N ALA A 63 2.02 0.80 4.78
CA ALA A 63 0.72 0.25 5.11
C ALA A 63 0.65 -0.45 6.48
N ARG A 64 1.77 -0.93 7.03
CA ARG A 64 1.77 -1.79 8.23
C ARG A 64 1.15 -1.11 9.44
N ASP A 65 1.65 0.06 9.82
CA ASP A 65 1.20 0.73 11.04
C ASP A 65 -0.26 1.19 10.92
N LEU A 66 -0.68 1.61 9.72
CA LEU A 66 -2.08 1.95 9.41
C LEU A 66 -2.99 0.72 9.54
N PHE A 67 -2.57 -0.42 8.99
CA PHE A 67 -3.34 -1.65 9.05
C PHE A 67 -3.49 -2.17 10.48
N VAL A 68 -2.39 -2.22 11.24
CA VAL A 68 -2.38 -2.70 12.64
C VAL A 68 -3.19 -1.79 13.57
N SER A 69 -3.27 -0.49 13.26
CA SER A 69 -4.09 0.47 14.01
C SER A 69 -5.56 0.52 13.59
N GLY A 70 -5.98 -0.32 12.63
CA GLY A 70 -7.36 -0.39 12.14
C GLY A 70 -7.72 0.69 11.12
N HIS A 71 -6.75 1.46 10.62
CA HIS A 71 -6.92 2.45 9.56
C HIS A 71 -6.85 1.79 8.17
N TYR A 72 -7.74 0.83 7.93
CA TYR A 72 -7.71 -0.05 6.76
C TYR A 72 -7.81 0.69 5.42
N SER A 73 -8.76 1.61 5.29
CA SER A 73 -8.91 2.43 4.08
C SER A 73 -7.63 3.22 3.78
N PHE A 74 -6.99 3.82 4.79
CA PHE A 74 -5.71 4.52 4.63
C PHE A 74 -4.54 3.58 4.31
N ALA A 75 -4.51 2.38 4.89
CA ALA A 75 -3.49 1.37 4.57
C ALA A 75 -3.55 0.96 3.10
N VAL A 76 -4.77 0.73 2.58
CA VAL A 76 -5.00 0.48 1.15
C VAL A 76 -4.58 1.69 0.32
N GLN A 77 -4.97 2.90 0.72
CA GLN A 77 -4.63 4.14 0.02
C GLN A 77 -3.11 4.28 -0.20
N GLU A 78 -2.34 4.16 0.88
CA GLU A 78 -0.89 4.37 0.84
C GLU A 78 -0.19 3.23 0.08
N ALA A 79 -0.70 1.99 0.16
CA ALA A 79 -0.18 0.87 -0.65
C ALA A 79 -0.32 1.15 -2.16
N TYR A 80 -1.48 1.60 -2.63
CA TYR A 80 -1.67 1.92 -4.06
C TYR A 80 -0.91 3.16 -4.50
N LYS A 81 -0.73 4.14 -3.61
CA LYS A 81 0.12 5.31 -3.85
C LYS A 81 1.59 4.92 -3.98
N ALA A 82 2.07 3.95 -3.20
CA ALA A 82 3.42 3.41 -3.36
C ALA A 82 3.61 2.73 -4.73
N VAL A 83 2.63 1.97 -5.21
CA VAL A 83 2.63 1.39 -6.57
C VAL A 83 2.70 2.49 -7.64
N ASP A 84 1.83 3.50 -7.55
CA ASP A 84 1.78 4.62 -8.48
C ASP A 84 3.11 5.38 -8.53
N LYS A 85 3.65 5.70 -7.35
CA LYS A 85 4.95 6.36 -7.20
C LYS A 85 6.09 5.54 -7.80
N PHE A 86 6.17 4.24 -7.49
CA PHE A 86 7.21 3.36 -8.03
C PHE A 86 7.19 3.34 -9.56
N ILE A 87 6.00 3.26 -10.17
CA ILE A 87 5.86 3.25 -11.62
C ILE A 87 6.21 4.61 -12.21
N SER A 88 5.79 5.70 -11.58
CA SER A 88 6.12 7.06 -12.01
C SER A 88 7.64 7.28 -12.03
N ASP A 89 8.30 6.96 -10.91
CA ASP A 89 9.76 7.05 -10.77
C ASP A 89 10.47 6.15 -11.79
N LYS A 90 9.92 4.94 -12.03
CA LYS A 90 10.47 4.00 -13.01
C LYS A 90 10.25 4.43 -14.44
N VAL A 91 9.15 5.08 -14.79
CA VAL A 91 8.89 5.58 -16.15
C VAL A 91 9.77 6.80 -16.43
N GLY A 92 9.89 7.72 -15.48
CA GLY A 92 10.59 8.99 -15.63
C GLY A 92 9.63 10.17 -15.69
N PRO A 93 10.08 11.36 -16.15
CA PRO A 93 9.32 12.59 -16.04
C PRO A 93 8.06 12.55 -16.91
N LEU A 94 6.93 12.23 -16.28
CA LEU A 94 5.60 12.38 -16.82
C LEU A 94 4.73 13.12 -15.80
N SER A 95 3.91 14.05 -16.28
CA SER A 95 2.95 14.80 -15.45
C SER A 95 1.58 14.08 -15.41
N VAL A 96 1.59 12.74 -15.23
CA VAL A 96 0.38 11.93 -15.12
C VAL A 96 0.50 10.94 -13.96
N SER A 97 -0.64 10.59 -13.36
CA SER A 97 -0.74 9.67 -12.21
C SER A 97 -1.97 8.77 -12.33
N GLY A 98 -2.05 7.74 -11.50
CA GLY A 98 -3.19 6.84 -11.43
C GLY A 98 -3.45 6.14 -12.76
N THR A 99 -4.71 6.05 -13.17
CA THR A 99 -5.15 5.33 -14.37
C THR A 99 -4.38 5.73 -15.63
N GLN A 100 -4.21 7.02 -15.87
CA GLN A 100 -3.52 7.53 -17.07
C GLN A 100 -2.04 7.13 -17.09
N LEU A 101 -1.37 7.14 -15.93
CA LEU A 101 0.02 6.67 -15.83
C LEU A 101 0.12 5.19 -16.19
N MET A 102 -0.80 4.36 -15.70
CA MET A 102 -0.79 2.92 -15.98
C MET A 102 -1.03 2.60 -17.45
N GLU A 103 -1.93 3.34 -18.10
CA GLU A 103 -2.25 3.21 -19.52
C GLU A 103 -1.05 3.57 -20.40
N VAL A 104 -0.35 4.66 -20.07
CA VAL A 104 0.85 5.09 -20.80
C VAL A 104 2.03 4.15 -20.53
N ALA A 105 2.27 3.79 -19.26
CA ALA A 105 3.41 2.97 -18.86
C ALA A 105 3.38 1.59 -19.51
N PHE A 106 2.22 0.94 -19.54
CA PHE A 106 2.06 -0.45 -19.99
C PHE A 106 1.26 -0.59 -21.28
N SER A 107 1.10 0.48 -22.06
CA SER A 107 0.36 0.49 -23.33
C SER A 107 0.67 -0.74 -24.19
N PRO A 108 -0.32 -1.44 -24.75
CA PRO A 108 -0.05 -2.63 -25.58
C PRO A 108 0.66 -2.28 -26.89
N ASN A 109 0.44 -1.06 -27.41
CA ASN A 109 0.99 -0.61 -28.68
C ASN A 109 2.39 -0.03 -28.49
N ALA A 110 2.53 0.94 -27.58
CA ALA A 110 3.77 1.66 -27.32
C ALA A 110 4.04 1.76 -25.80
N PRO A 111 4.37 0.65 -25.13
CA PRO A 111 4.66 0.67 -23.70
C PRO A 111 6.01 1.32 -23.43
N ILE A 112 6.10 2.01 -22.30
CA ILE A 112 7.39 2.44 -21.75
C ILE A 112 8.03 1.27 -20.98
N LEU A 113 7.20 0.52 -20.26
CA LEU A 113 7.58 -0.63 -19.45
C LEU A 113 6.99 -1.92 -20.02
N SER A 114 7.82 -2.95 -20.15
CA SER A 114 7.38 -4.27 -20.61
C SER A 114 8.08 -5.41 -19.89
N TRP A 115 7.43 -6.57 -19.86
CA TRP A 115 7.94 -7.79 -19.23
C TRP A 115 8.67 -8.72 -20.20
N SER A 116 8.50 -8.53 -21.50
CA SER A 116 8.98 -9.43 -22.54
C SER A 116 9.21 -8.69 -23.86
N GLY A 117 9.67 -9.43 -24.88
CA GLY A 117 9.81 -8.90 -26.24
C GLY A 117 8.47 -8.68 -26.95
N ARG A 118 7.35 -9.19 -26.41
CA ARG A 118 6.02 -9.14 -27.03
C ARG A 118 6.01 -9.73 -28.45
N VAL A 119 6.74 -10.84 -28.64
CA VAL A 119 6.86 -11.56 -29.92
C VAL A 119 5.73 -12.56 -30.09
N THR A 120 5.34 -13.23 -29.00
CA THR A 120 4.26 -14.23 -29.03
C THR A 120 2.91 -13.61 -28.66
N GLN A 121 1.82 -14.24 -29.10
CA GLN A 121 0.47 -13.80 -28.76
C GLN A 121 0.26 -13.77 -27.23
N SER A 122 0.76 -14.77 -26.50
CA SER A 122 0.67 -14.83 -25.04
C SER A 122 1.38 -13.66 -24.36
N GLU A 123 2.54 -13.22 -24.86
CA GLU A 123 3.25 -12.06 -24.33
C GLU A 123 2.51 -10.75 -24.60
N ILE A 124 1.89 -10.63 -25.78
CA ILE A 124 1.06 -9.49 -26.15
C ILE A 124 -0.18 -9.43 -25.25
N ASP A 125 -0.81 -10.58 -24.99
CA ASP A 125 -1.99 -10.68 -24.15
C ASP A 125 -1.65 -10.47 -22.67
N GLU A 126 -0.48 -10.91 -22.20
CA GLU A 126 0.03 -10.59 -20.87
C GLU A 126 0.20 -9.07 -20.71
N GLN A 127 0.81 -8.40 -21.69
CA GLN A 127 0.99 -6.95 -21.66
C GLN A 127 -0.37 -6.22 -21.57
N LYS A 128 -1.32 -6.60 -22.45
CA LYS A 128 -2.68 -6.03 -22.46
C LYS A 128 -3.43 -6.30 -21.16
N GLY A 129 -3.34 -7.54 -20.66
CA GLY A 129 -4.02 -7.97 -19.45
C GLY A 129 -3.53 -7.21 -18.23
N TYR A 130 -2.22 -7.14 -18.04
CA TYR A 130 -1.66 -6.40 -16.91
C TYR A 130 -1.93 -4.90 -17.00
N GLN A 131 -1.83 -4.29 -18.20
CA GLN A 131 -2.22 -2.88 -18.36
C GLN A 131 -3.63 -2.61 -17.85
N ARG A 132 -4.61 -3.48 -18.16
CA ARG A 132 -5.99 -3.39 -17.65
C ARG A 132 -6.09 -3.62 -16.15
N LEU A 133 -5.30 -4.55 -15.59
CA LEU A 133 -5.27 -4.78 -14.15
C LEU A 133 -4.73 -3.55 -13.40
N TYR A 134 -3.64 -2.94 -13.86
CA TYR A 134 -3.11 -1.72 -13.25
C TYR A 134 -4.09 -0.55 -13.39
N SER A 135 -4.60 -0.29 -14.59
CA SER A 135 -5.50 0.85 -14.81
C SER A 135 -6.82 0.67 -14.05
N GLY A 136 -7.37 -0.54 -14.05
CA GLY A 136 -8.55 -0.93 -13.29
C GLY A 136 -8.34 -0.84 -11.79
N ALA A 137 -7.18 -1.24 -11.27
CA ALA A 137 -6.89 -1.10 -9.84
C ALA A 137 -6.78 0.36 -9.41
N MET A 138 -6.17 1.22 -10.23
CA MET A 138 -6.13 2.66 -9.94
C MET A 138 -7.53 3.29 -9.99
N LEU A 139 -8.34 2.92 -10.98
CA LEU A 139 -9.68 3.47 -11.18
C LEU A 139 -10.68 2.97 -10.12
N GLY A 140 -10.67 1.67 -9.85
CA GLY A 140 -11.69 1.00 -9.04
C GLY A 140 -11.33 0.82 -7.56
N ILE A 141 -10.06 0.98 -7.18
CA ILE A 141 -9.61 0.82 -5.79
C ILE A 141 -8.99 2.12 -5.29
N ARG A 142 -7.88 2.58 -5.90
CA ARG A 142 -7.15 3.76 -5.42
C ARG A 142 -8.00 5.02 -5.43
N ASN A 143 -8.77 5.25 -6.51
CA ASN A 143 -9.58 6.45 -6.64
C ASN A 143 -10.72 6.51 -5.60
N PRO A 144 -11.61 5.50 -5.46
CA PRO A 144 -12.63 5.51 -4.42
C PRO A 144 -12.05 5.67 -3.02
N VAL A 145 -11.00 4.93 -2.68
CA VAL A 145 -10.34 5.02 -1.36
C VAL A 145 -9.78 6.42 -1.08
N THR A 146 -9.44 7.21 -2.11
CA THR A 146 -8.92 8.58 -1.93
C THR A 146 -10.01 9.63 -1.82
N HIS A 147 -11.22 9.35 -2.33
CA HIS A 147 -12.30 10.34 -2.43
C HIS A 147 -13.47 10.05 -1.48
N GLU A 148 -13.58 8.83 -0.99
CA GLU A 148 -14.63 8.37 -0.06
C GLU A 148 -14.04 8.09 1.33
N PHE A 149 -14.83 8.37 2.37
CA PHE A 149 -14.46 8.01 3.75
C PHE A 149 -14.82 6.55 4.03
N ASN A 150 -13.94 5.83 4.73
CA ASN A 150 -14.17 4.45 5.16
C ASN A 150 -14.61 3.52 4.02
N TRP A 151 -14.07 3.70 2.81
CA TRP A 151 -14.37 2.84 1.66
C TRP A 151 -14.04 1.35 1.91
N VAL A 152 -13.10 1.10 2.82
CA VAL A 152 -12.72 -0.25 3.26
C VAL A 152 -12.68 -0.24 4.79
N GLU A 153 -13.56 -1.04 5.40
CA GLU A 153 -13.70 -1.15 6.86
C GLU A 153 -13.28 -2.52 7.38
N GLU A 154 -13.35 -3.55 6.54
CA GLU A 154 -13.04 -4.92 6.93
C GLU A 154 -11.53 -5.20 6.80
N PRO A 155 -10.88 -5.76 7.83
CA PRO A 155 -9.45 -6.10 7.80
C PRO A 155 -9.10 -7.07 6.67
N ASP A 156 -9.94 -8.07 6.42
CA ASP A 156 -9.69 -9.10 5.42
C ASP A 156 -9.71 -8.51 4.01
N VAL A 157 -10.71 -7.66 3.71
CA VAL A 157 -10.82 -6.95 2.43
C VAL A 157 -9.61 -6.02 2.24
N ALA A 158 -9.22 -5.30 3.28
CA ALA A 158 -8.05 -4.43 3.22
C ALA A 158 -6.77 -5.23 2.94
N LEU A 159 -6.60 -6.37 3.60
CA LEU A 159 -5.47 -7.26 3.38
C LEU A 159 -5.45 -7.82 1.95
N GLU A 160 -6.58 -8.26 1.41
CA GLU A 160 -6.70 -8.70 0.01
C GLU A 160 -6.26 -7.61 -0.97
N LEU A 161 -6.74 -6.38 -0.77
CA LEU A 161 -6.41 -5.24 -1.63
C LEU A 161 -4.94 -4.85 -1.53
N ILE A 162 -4.34 -4.93 -0.33
CA ILE A 162 -2.90 -4.67 -0.12
C ILE A 162 -2.04 -5.79 -0.72
N VAL A 163 -2.46 -7.05 -0.61
CA VAL A 163 -1.79 -8.19 -1.28
C VAL A 163 -1.84 -8.01 -2.80
N PHE A 164 -2.96 -7.52 -3.34
CA PHE A 164 -3.06 -7.21 -4.76
C PHE A 164 -2.13 -6.04 -5.16
N ALA A 165 -2.10 -4.96 -4.38
CA ALA A 165 -1.15 -3.85 -4.59
C ALA A 165 0.32 -4.35 -4.58
N GLN A 166 0.65 -5.24 -3.66
CA GLN A 166 1.96 -5.89 -3.61
C GLN A 166 2.25 -6.71 -4.87
N HIS A 167 1.29 -7.51 -5.35
CA HIS A 167 1.48 -8.28 -6.59
C HIS A 167 1.77 -7.35 -7.78
N LEU A 168 1.04 -6.25 -7.88
CA LEU A 168 1.28 -5.21 -8.87
C LEU A 168 2.68 -4.59 -8.70
N LEU A 169 3.10 -4.21 -7.49
CA LEU A 169 4.45 -3.68 -7.27
C LEU A 169 5.54 -4.68 -7.70
N ARG A 170 5.43 -5.94 -7.28
CA ARG A 170 6.36 -7.01 -7.66
C ARG A 170 6.42 -7.20 -9.17
N LYS A 171 5.27 -7.14 -9.84
CA LYS A 171 5.18 -7.22 -11.29
C LYS A 171 5.82 -5.99 -11.95
N ALA A 172 5.63 -4.78 -11.42
CA ALA A 172 6.26 -3.55 -11.92
C ALA A 172 7.79 -3.57 -11.75
N LYS A 173 8.30 -4.11 -10.64
CA LYS A 173 9.74 -4.31 -10.41
C LYS A 173 10.39 -5.15 -11.51
N ARG A 174 9.70 -6.19 -12.00
CA ARG A 174 10.17 -7.06 -13.09
C ARG A 174 10.07 -6.46 -14.49
N ALA A 175 9.29 -5.39 -14.69
CA ALA A 175 9.21 -4.73 -15.98
C ALA A 175 10.50 -3.97 -16.29
N SER A 176 10.92 -3.94 -17.55
CA SER A 176 12.08 -3.19 -18.01
C SER A 176 11.64 -2.05 -18.93
N LYS A 177 12.41 -0.94 -18.92
CA LYS A 177 12.23 0.10 -19.92
C LYS A 177 12.54 -0.48 -21.29
N ILE A 178 11.65 -0.26 -22.26
CA ILE A 178 11.96 -0.56 -23.64
C ILE A 178 12.95 0.51 -24.10
N GLN A 179 14.20 0.12 -24.36
CA GLN A 179 15.06 0.93 -25.20
C GLN A 179 14.44 0.93 -26.59
N LEU A 180 13.99 2.10 -27.05
CA LEU A 180 13.68 2.30 -28.46
C LEU A 180 14.95 1.97 -29.23
N GLN A 181 15.09 0.73 -29.71
CA GLN A 181 16.05 0.46 -30.77
C GLN A 181 15.61 1.33 -31.93
N ALA A 182 16.48 2.25 -32.35
CA ALA A 182 16.37 2.97 -33.60
C ALA A 182 16.42 1.97 -34.76
N ALA A 183 15.34 1.22 -34.96
CA ALA A 183 15.19 0.20 -35.97
C ALA A 183 14.37 0.73 -37.14
N VAL A 184 14.68 1.94 -37.62
CA VAL A 184 14.29 2.43 -38.96
C VAL A 184 15.36 3.43 -39.44
N ALA A 185 16.59 2.96 -39.67
CA ALA A 185 17.59 3.73 -40.45
C ALA A 185 18.60 2.82 -41.20
N LYS A 186 18.30 1.53 -41.34
CA LYS A 186 19.07 0.60 -42.19
C LYS A 186 18.13 -0.31 -42.98
N SER A 187 17.35 0.29 -43.86
CA SER A 187 16.78 -0.40 -45.03
C SER A 187 16.65 0.64 -46.16
N ILE A 188 17.77 0.97 -46.81
CA ILE A 188 18.12 0.63 -48.22
C ILE A 188 17.90 1.86 -49.14
N PRO A 189 18.73 2.08 -50.17
CA PRO A 189 19.88 1.28 -50.63
C PRO A 189 21.24 1.85 -50.25
#